data_AF-A0A1B6MTQ5-F1
#
_entry.id   AF-A0A1B6MTQ5-F1
#
_cell.length_a   1.000
_cell.length_b   1.000
_cell.length_c   1.000
_cell.angle_alpha   90.00
_cell.angle_beta   90.00
_cell.angle_gamma   90.00
#
_symmetry.space_group_name_H-M   'P 1'
#
loop_
_entity.id
_entity.type
_entity.pdbx_description
1 polymer ?
#
loop_
_entity_poly.entity_id
_entity_poly.type
_entity_poly.pdbx_seq_one_letter_code
_entity_poly.pdbx_strand_id
1 'polypeptide(L)'
;MAEGFSDLRQLLRIKQKNTADSDYQDKRFMSGPFYWSQYRTIEEEIALLDLIKTGIKQKRLFDDAQCTKIEHKIDRVVERAEKGKYKPCTVDRAPLRNKYFFGEGYTYGSQLARKGPGMERLYRPGQVDPIPSWVTRLVINPLVRMGIIPEGFINSAVINDYRPGGCIVSHIDPVHIFDRPIVSVSFMSDSLLSFGCKFTFKPIRVSKPIFCLPLERGCVTLLRRVMD
;
A
#
# COMPACT_ATOMS: atom_id res chain seq x y z
N MET A 1 0.45 23.16 -12.15
CA MET A 1 -0.38 21.97 -11.88
C MET A 1 -0.10 21.00 -13.00
N ALA A 2 0.44 19.81 -12.72
CA ALA A 2 0.78 18.85 -13.77
C ALA A 2 -0.51 18.26 -14.35
N GLU A 3 -0.72 18.43 -15.64
CA GLU A 3 -1.85 17.87 -16.39
C GLU A 3 -1.73 16.33 -16.44
N GLY A 4 -2.81 15.62 -16.09
CA GLY A 4 -2.91 14.17 -16.28
C GLY A 4 -3.09 13.32 -15.02
N PHE A 5 -2.94 13.87 -13.81
CA PHE A 5 -3.18 13.13 -12.55
C PHE A 5 -4.27 13.80 -11.73
N SER A 6 -5.26 13.02 -11.31
CA SER A 6 -6.43 13.51 -10.60
C SER A 6 -6.27 13.24 -9.09
N ASP A 7 -6.67 14.19 -8.25
CA ASP A 7 -6.64 14.00 -6.80
C ASP A 7 -7.50 12.78 -6.38
N LEU A 8 -7.06 12.01 -5.37
CA LEU A 8 -7.77 10.79 -4.94
C LEU A 8 -9.26 11.04 -4.66
N ARG A 9 -9.63 12.21 -4.13
CA ARG A 9 -11.05 12.55 -3.90
C ARG A 9 -11.78 12.92 -5.18
N GLN A 10 -11.10 13.59 -6.13
CA GLN A 10 -11.66 13.84 -7.46
C GLN A 10 -11.95 12.52 -8.18
N LEU A 11 -11.03 11.55 -8.11
CA LEU A 11 -11.21 10.24 -8.70
C LEU A 11 -12.33 9.43 -8.05
N LEU A 12 -12.42 9.45 -6.72
CA LEU A 12 -13.55 8.82 -6.03
C LEU A 12 -14.88 9.41 -6.46
N ARG A 13 -14.97 10.74 -6.66
CA ARG A 13 -16.19 11.38 -7.18
C ARG A 13 -16.51 10.96 -8.62
N ILE A 14 -15.49 10.83 -9.48
CA ILE A 14 -15.66 10.35 -10.87
C ILE A 14 -16.12 8.89 -10.87
N LYS A 15 -15.47 8.02 -10.10
CA LYS A 15 -15.86 6.61 -9.96
C LYS A 15 -17.28 6.45 -9.40
N GLN A 16 -17.67 7.27 -8.43
CA GLN A 16 -19.04 7.30 -7.86
C GLN A 16 -20.09 7.82 -8.85
N LYS A 17 -19.75 8.80 -9.69
CA LYS A 17 -20.64 9.25 -10.78
C LYS A 17 -20.82 8.18 -11.84
N ASN A 18 -19.74 7.49 -12.23
CA ASN A 18 -19.81 6.44 -13.25
C ASN A 18 -20.52 5.17 -12.74
N THR A 19 -20.54 4.92 -11.43
CA THR A 19 -21.29 3.78 -10.86
C THR A 19 -22.81 3.97 -10.86
N ALA A 20 -23.30 5.20 -11.07
CA ALA A 20 -24.73 5.43 -11.28
C ALA A 20 -25.22 4.94 -12.67
N ASP A 21 -24.32 4.79 -13.64
CA ASP A 21 -24.62 4.37 -15.02
C ASP A 21 -24.12 2.95 -15.37
N SER A 22 -23.31 2.31 -14.52
CA SER A 22 -22.61 1.05 -14.86
C SER A 22 -23.02 -0.20 -14.06
N ASP A 23 -24.21 -0.20 -13.45
CA ASP A 23 -24.67 -1.28 -12.53
C ASP A 23 -24.88 -2.66 -13.22
N TYR A 24 -24.54 -2.77 -14.51
CA TYR A 24 -24.67 -3.96 -15.35
C TYR A 24 -23.35 -4.70 -15.69
N GLN A 25 -22.16 -4.12 -15.47
CA GLN A 25 -20.90 -4.78 -15.85
C GLN A 25 -20.08 -5.35 -14.69
N ASP A 26 -20.22 -4.83 -13.47
CA ASP A 26 -19.35 -5.23 -12.34
C ASP A 26 -19.81 -6.52 -11.61
N LYS A 27 -21.03 -7.00 -11.88
CA LYS A 27 -21.55 -8.24 -11.27
C LYS A 27 -20.99 -9.54 -11.87
N ARG A 28 -20.29 -9.47 -13.02
CA ARG A 28 -19.72 -10.66 -13.67
C ARG A 28 -18.46 -11.21 -13.01
N PHE A 29 -17.76 -10.43 -12.17
CA PHE A 29 -16.57 -10.90 -11.45
C PHE A 29 -16.83 -11.37 -10.01
N MET A 30 -18.09 -11.30 -9.55
CA MET A 30 -18.47 -11.63 -8.17
C MET A 30 -19.46 -12.80 -8.06
N SER A 31 -19.80 -13.48 -9.15
CA SER A 31 -20.74 -14.61 -9.15
C SER A 31 -20.33 -15.73 -10.11
N GLY A 32 -19.29 -16.46 -9.75
CA GLY A 32 -18.98 -17.75 -10.34
C GLY A 32 -18.51 -18.70 -9.24
N PRO A 33 -18.99 -19.96 -9.19
CA PRO A 33 -18.39 -20.95 -8.32
C PRO A 33 -17.03 -21.30 -8.93
N PHE A 34 -16.00 -20.52 -8.63
CA PHE A 34 -14.62 -20.91 -8.89
C PHE A 34 -14.33 -22.10 -7.97
N TYR A 35 -14.65 -23.30 -8.48
CA TYR A 35 -14.04 -24.54 -8.02
C TYR A 35 -12.54 -24.38 -8.22
N TRP A 36 -11.85 -23.91 -7.17
CA TRP A 36 -10.41 -23.98 -7.11
C TRP A 36 -10.04 -25.45 -7.17
N SER A 37 -9.61 -25.93 -8.34
CA SER A 37 -8.71 -27.07 -8.40
C SER A 37 -7.62 -26.83 -7.36
N GLN A 38 -7.41 -27.80 -6.47
CA GLN A 38 -6.46 -27.68 -5.37
C GLN A 38 -5.00 -27.57 -5.85
N TYR A 39 -4.76 -27.74 -7.15
CA TYR A 39 -3.45 -27.67 -7.78
C TYR A 39 -3.54 -26.83 -9.06
N ARG A 40 -2.76 -25.74 -9.12
CA ARG A 40 -2.43 -25.05 -10.38
C ARG A 40 -1.49 -25.92 -11.17
N THR A 41 -1.58 -25.92 -12.50
CA THR A 41 -0.55 -26.56 -13.31
C THR A 41 0.75 -25.77 -13.21
N ILE A 42 1.87 -26.41 -13.58
CA ILE A 42 3.18 -25.74 -13.59
C ILE A 42 3.15 -24.54 -14.54
N GLU A 43 2.47 -24.67 -15.68
CA GLU A 43 2.30 -23.63 -16.68
C GLU A 43 1.52 -22.42 -16.11
N GLU A 44 0.45 -22.67 -15.35
CA GLU A 44 -0.33 -21.62 -14.68
C GLU A 44 0.50 -20.89 -13.62
N GLU A 45 1.35 -21.60 -12.87
CA GLU A 45 2.24 -20.99 -11.88
C GLU A 45 3.33 -20.14 -12.53
N ILE A 46 3.91 -20.59 -13.65
CA ILE A 46 4.89 -19.83 -14.43
C ILE A 46 4.24 -18.57 -14.99
N ALA A 47 3.07 -18.68 -15.64
CA ALA A 47 2.36 -17.54 -16.20
C ALA A 47 2.02 -16.49 -15.12
N LEU A 48 1.59 -16.94 -13.95
CA LEU A 48 1.28 -16.04 -12.84
C LEU A 48 2.55 -15.39 -12.24
N LEU A 49 3.66 -16.12 -12.16
CA LEU A 49 4.95 -15.58 -11.75
C LEU A 49 5.41 -14.47 -12.71
N ASP A 50 5.29 -14.69 -14.02
CA ASP A 50 5.67 -13.72 -15.04
C ASP A 50 4.78 -12.47 -14.99
N LEU A 51 3.48 -12.65 -14.77
CA LEU A 51 2.55 -11.55 -14.56
C LEU A 51 2.91 -10.72 -13.32
N ILE A 52 3.22 -11.38 -12.20
CA ILE A 52 3.66 -10.71 -10.95
C ILE A 52 4.93 -9.91 -11.22
N LYS A 53 5.95 -10.52 -11.84
CA LYS A 53 7.23 -9.85 -12.14
C LYS A 53 7.06 -8.65 -13.06
N THR A 54 6.19 -8.74 -14.07
CA THR A 54 5.90 -7.64 -15.01
C THR A 54 5.25 -6.43 -14.32
N GLY A 55 4.49 -6.70 -13.25
CA GLY A 55 3.86 -5.70 -12.40
C GLY A 55 4.80 -5.03 -11.39
N ILE A 56 6.04 -5.51 -11.26
CA ILE A 56 7.02 -5.03 -10.27
C ILE A 56 8.14 -4.26 -10.97
N LYS A 57 8.48 -3.09 -10.43
CA LYS A 57 9.77 -2.45 -10.69
C LYS A 57 10.45 -2.18 -9.36
N GLN A 58 11.74 -2.48 -9.25
CA GLN A 58 12.51 -2.24 -8.04
C GLN A 58 13.86 -1.60 -8.37
N LYS A 59 14.29 -0.66 -7.52
CA LYS A 59 15.61 -0.03 -7.63
C LYS A 59 16.08 0.40 -6.23
N ARG A 60 17.34 0.14 -5.89
CA ARG A 60 17.99 0.80 -4.75
C ARG A 60 18.20 2.26 -5.10
N LEU A 61 17.50 3.16 -4.41
CA LEU A 61 17.57 4.59 -4.67
C LEU A 61 18.30 5.34 -3.55
N PHE A 62 18.10 4.90 -2.31
CA PHE A 62 18.65 5.58 -1.15
C PHE A 62 19.91 4.89 -0.67
N ASP A 63 20.99 5.67 -0.53
CA ASP A 63 22.22 5.19 0.10
C ASP A 63 22.08 5.10 1.62
N ASP A 64 23.11 4.57 2.30
CA ASP A 64 23.02 4.31 3.73
C ASP A 64 22.91 5.59 4.57
N ALA A 65 23.56 6.68 4.15
CA ALA A 65 23.50 7.96 4.84
C ALA A 65 22.11 8.61 4.70
N GLN A 66 21.52 8.52 3.50
CA GLN A 66 20.16 8.97 3.24
C GLN A 66 19.14 8.15 4.03
N CYS A 67 19.28 6.82 4.06
CA CYS A 67 18.45 5.94 4.87
C CYS A 67 18.54 6.29 6.35
N THR A 68 19.74 6.42 6.92
CA THR A 68 19.92 6.78 8.34
C THR A 68 19.28 8.12 8.67
N LYS A 69 19.39 9.09 7.76
CA LYS A 69 18.75 10.40 7.94
C LYS A 69 17.22 10.31 7.94
N ILE A 70 16.64 9.46 7.09
CA ILE A 70 15.20 9.23 7.01
C ILE A 70 14.70 8.44 8.23
N GLU A 71 15.45 7.42 8.65
CA GLU A 71 15.16 6.59 9.82
C GLU A 71 15.06 7.44 11.09
N HIS A 72 16.00 8.36 11.32
CA HIS A 72 15.89 9.32 12.43
C HIS A 72 14.65 10.22 12.35
N LYS A 73 14.09 10.45 11.16
CA LYS A 73 12.81 11.18 11.01
C LYS A 73 11.62 10.27 11.31
N ILE A 74 11.69 8.99 10.95
CA ILE A 74 10.70 7.98 11.32
C ILE A 74 10.66 7.80 12.84
N ASP A 75 11.81 7.70 13.52
CA ASP A 75 11.86 7.60 14.99
C ASP A 75 11.18 8.79 15.67
N ARG A 76 11.36 10.00 15.12
CA ARG A 76 10.66 11.20 15.61
C ARG A 76 9.15 11.15 15.37
N VAL A 77 8.68 10.49 14.31
CA VAL A 77 7.24 10.25 14.12
C VAL A 77 6.73 9.34 15.23
N VAL A 78 7.43 8.24 15.53
CA VAL A 78 7.06 7.33 16.62
C VAL A 78 7.03 8.05 17.96
N GLU A 79 8.09 8.79 18.31
CA GLU A 79 8.18 9.56 19.55
C GLU A 79 7.03 10.57 19.70
N ARG A 80 6.70 11.29 18.62
CA ARG A 80 5.59 12.25 18.61
C ARG A 80 4.24 11.57 18.77
N ALA A 81 4.05 10.40 18.17
CA ALA A 81 2.83 9.62 18.32
C ALA A 81 2.63 9.13 19.76
N GLU A 82 3.69 8.69 20.44
CA GLU A 82 3.65 8.31 21.86
C GLU A 82 3.33 9.49 22.77
N LYS A 83 3.78 10.69 22.41
CA LYS A 83 3.43 11.95 23.11
C LYS A 83 2.05 12.52 22.75
N GLY A 84 1.23 11.79 21.98
CA GLY A 84 -0.10 12.22 21.56
C GLY A 84 -0.11 13.48 20.69
N LYS A 85 0.95 13.72 19.90
CA LYS A 85 1.11 14.94 19.08
C LYS A 85 0.52 14.84 17.67
N TYR A 86 -0.24 13.79 17.39
CA TYR A 86 -0.92 13.56 16.12
C TYR A 86 -2.41 13.39 16.33
N LYS A 87 -3.18 13.64 15.27
CA LYS A 87 -4.63 13.44 15.26
C LYS A 87 -4.97 11.96 15.47
N PRO A 88 -6.16 11.64 16.00
CA PRO A 88 -6.56 10.26 16.27
C PRO A 88 -6.48 9.35 15.04
N CYS A 89 -6.91 9.80 13.85
CA CYS A 89 -6.90 8.99 12.63
C CYS A 89 -5.51 8.88 11.98
N THR A 90 -4.52 9.64 12.46
CA THR A 90 -3.14 9.56 11.96
C THR A 90 -2.46 8.30 12.47
N VAL A 91 -2.81 7.80 13.66
CA VAL A 91 -2.07 6.70 14.32
C VAL A 91 -2.98 5.49 14.50
N ASP A 92 -2.62 4.39 13.84
CA ASP A 92 -3.24 3.07 14.04
C ASP A 92 -2.24 2.16 14.75
N ARG A 93 -2.57 1.71 15.96
CA ARG A 93 -1.70 0.86 16.78
C ARG A 93 -2.20 -0.58 16.76
N ALA A 94 -1.32 -1.52 16.40
CA ALA A 94 -1.56 -2.95 16.53
C ALA A 94 -0.34 -3.61 17.21
N PRO A 95 -0.49 -4.82 17.81
CA PRO A 95 0.51 -5.38 18.71
C PRO A 95 1.96 -5.40 18.21
N LEU A 96 2.17 -5.67 16.92
CA LEU A 96 3.51 -5.75 16.32
C LEU A 96 3.68 -4.85 15.08
N ARG A 97 2.71 -3.98 14.81
CA ARG A 97 2.75 -3.07 13.67
C ARG A 97 1.94 -1.81 13.94
N ASN A 98 2.61 -0.67 13.91
CA ASN A 98 1.94 0.62 13.91
C ASN A 98 1.86 1.18 12.49
N LYS A 99 0.80 1.94 12.20
CA LYS A 99 0.67 2.72 10.97
C LYS A 99 0.50 4.20 11.29
N TYR A 100 1.16 5.03 10.49
CA TYR A 100 1.06 6.48 10.56
C TYR A 100 0.59 7.03 9.21
N PHE A 101 -0.64 7.54 9.15
CA PHE A 101 -1.28 8.06 7.94
C PHE A 101 -1.09 9.57 7.83
N PHE A 102 -0.54 10.03 6.71
CA PHE A 102 -0.38 11.45 6.43
C PHE A 102 -0.97 11.84 5.07
N GLY A 103 -1.53 13.04 4.98
CA GLY A 103 -2.26 13.54 3.82
C GLY A 103 -3.68 12.98 3.76
N GLU A 104 -3.81 11.76 3.23
CA GLU A 104 -5.06 11.00 3.22
C GLU A 104 -4.93 9.71 4.04
N GLY A 105 -6.00 9.33 4.71
CA GLY A 105 -6.14 8.06 5.43
C GLY A 105 -7.50 7.44 5.16
N TYR A 106 -7.67 6.16 5.51
CA TYR A 106 -8.89 5.42 5.23
C TYR A 106 -9.24 4.46 6.37
N THR A 107 -10.52 4.12 6.48
CA THR A 107 -11.02 3.11 7.42
C THR A 107 -10.63 1.71 6.97
N TYR A 108 -10.17 0.89 7.91
CA TYR A 108 -10.04 -0.56 7.69
C TYR A 108 -11.39 -1.25 7.92
N GLY A 109 -11.64 -2.37 7.22
CA GLY A 109 -12.89 -3.14 7.32
C GLY A 109 -13.29 -3.55 8.75
N SER A 110 -12.36 -3.58 9.71
CA SER A 110 -12.63 -3.80 11.13
C SER A 110 -13.30 -2.62 11.85
N GLN A 111 -13.12 -1.40 11.35
CA GLN A 111 -13.66 -0.15 11.91
C GLN A 111 -15.08 0.17 11.40
N LEU A 112 -15.63 -0.66 10.51
CA LEU A 112 -16.93 -0.44 9.88
C LEU A 112 -18.00 -1.32 10.51
N ALA A 113 -19.19 -0.74 10.73
CA ALA A 113 -20.36 -1.45 11.26
C ALA A 113 -20.79 -2.64 10.38
N ARG A 114 -20.55 -2.56 9.07
CA ARG A 114 -20.67 -3.68 8.13
C ARG A 114 -19.27 -4.09 7.68
N LYS A 115 -18.90 -5.33 7.97
CA LYS A 115 -17.61 -5.92 7.59
C LYS A 115 -17.69 -6.50 6.18
N GLY A 116 -16.67 -6.25 5.37
CA GLY A 116 -16.50 -6.84 4.04
C GLY A 116 -15.36 -6.17 3.26
N PRO A 117 -14.68 -6.89 2.35
CA PRO A 117 -13.69 -6.29 1.46
C PRO A 117 -14.34 -5.22 0.56
N GLY A 118 -13.61 -4.14 0.25
CA GLY A 118 -14.11 -3.04 -0.59
C GLY A 118 -14.95 -1.99 0.15
N MET A 119 -15.15 -2.16 1.45
CA MET A 119 -15.90 -1.22 2.28
C MET A 119 -15.04 -0.08 2.84
N GLU A 120 -13.71 -0.11 2.63
CA GLU A 120 -12.81 0.95 3.04
C GLU A 120 -13.29 2.31 2.50
N ARG A 121 -13.20 3.35 3.32
CA ARG A 121 -13.57 4.73 2.95
C ARG A 121 -12.47 5.69 3.38
N LEU A 122 -12.19 6.70 2.56
CA LEU A 122 -11.36 7.80 3.00
C LEU A 122 -11.99 8.46 4.23
N TYR A 123 -11.15 8.86 5.18
CA TYR A 123 -11.57 9.76 6.24
C TYR A 123 -11.99 11.11 5.64
N ARG A 124 -12.79 11.87 6.40
CA ARG A 124 -13.13 13.24 6.00
C ARG A 124 -11.86 14.10 5.87
N PRO A 125 -11.88 15.14 5.02
CA PRO A 125 -10.78 16.09 4.92
C PRO A 125 -10.28 16.58 6.28
N GLY A 126 -8.96 16.54 6.47
CA GLY A 126 -8.30 17.04 7.67
C GLY A 126 -8.37 16.11 8.90
N GLN A 127 -8.88 14.88 8.79
CA GLN A 127 -8.89 13.93 9.91
C GLN A 127 -7.52 13.33 10.23
N VAL A 128 -6.62 13.29 9.24
CA VAL A 128 -5.22 12.92 9.42
C VAL A 128 -4.31 14.15 9.36
N ASP A 129 -3.08 14.00 9.81
CA ASP A 129 -2.05 15.04 9.75
C ASP A 129 -1.54 15.22 8.31
N PRO A 130 -1.07 16.43 7.93
CA PRO A 130 -0.49 16.64 6.61
C PRO A 130 0.81 15.84 6.42
N ILE A 131 1.18 15.58 5.16
CA ILE A 131 2.47 14.96 4.84
C ILE A 131 3.61 15.80 5.44
N PRO A 132 4.46 15.22 6.31
CA PRO A 132 5.57 15.95 6.90
C PRO A 132 6.52 16.46 5.81
N SER A 133 7.00 17.71 5.92
CA SER A 133 7.87 18.32 4.90
C SER A 133 9.15 17.53 4.63
N TRP A 134 9.61 16.73 5.59
CA TRP A 134 10.76 15.85 5.40
C TRP A 134 10.44 14.68 4.46
N VAL A 135 9.21 14.15 4.45
CA VAL A 135 8.79 13.09 3.51
C VAL A 135 8.83 13.65 2.10
N THR A 136 8.29 14.85 1.89
CA THR A 136 8.35 15.52 0.59
C THR A 136 9.79 15.72 0.14
N ARG A 137 10.62 16.35 0.97
CA ARG A 137 11.99 16.71 0.61
C ARG A 137 12.93 15.51 0.45
N LEU A 138 12.84 14.54 1.35
CA LEU A 138 13.81 13.44 1.45
C LEU A 138 13.34 12.15 0.76
N VAL A 139 12.06 12.00 0.41
CA VAL A 139 11.55 10.78 -0.22
C VAL A 139 10.84 11.11 -1.54
N ILE A 140 9.78 11.92 -1.52
CA ILE A 140 8.97 12.21 -2.72
C ILE A 140 9.79 12.92 -3.80
N ASN A 141 10.51 13.99 -3.44
CA ASN A 141 11.31 14.75 -4.42
C ASN A 141 12.40 13.91 -5.09
N PRO A 142 13.17 13.05 -4.38
CA PRO A 142 14.04 12.06 -5.03
C PRO A 142 13.31 11.15 -6.03
N LEU A 143 12.13 10.62 -5.68
CA LEU A 143 11.35 9.77 -6.60
C LEU A 143 10.94 10.54 -7.86
N VAL A 144 10.50 11.79 -7.71
CA VAL A 144 10.14 12.68 -8.83
C VAL A 144 11.35 12.99 -9.69
N ARG A 145 12.48 13.40 -9.10
CA ARG A 145 13.71 13.72 -9.85
C ARG A 145 14.25 12.54 -10.66
N MET A 146 14.02 11.32 -10.17
CA MET A 146 14.43 10.10 -10.87
C MET A 146 13.41 9.60 -11.89
N GLY A 147 12.31 10.35 -12.12
CA GLY A 147 11.24 9.96 -13.04
C GLY A 147 10.47 8.72 -12.61
N ILE A 148 10.54 8.34 -11.33
CA ILE A 148 9.85 7.16 -10.79
C ILE A 148 8.34 7.43 -10.67
N ILE A 149 7.99 8.66 -10.28
CA ILE A 149 6.63 9.16 -10.18
C ILE A 149 6.55 10.60 -10.72
N PRO A 150 5.39 11.04 -11.21
CA PRO A 150 5.19 12.42 -11.60
C PRO A 150 5.12 13.35 -10.38
N GLU A 151 5.47 14.62 -10.59
CA GLU A 151 5.23 15.66 -9.59
C GLU A 151 3.73 15.78 -9.28
N GLY A 152 3.39 15.94 -8.01
CA GLY A 152 1.99 16.04 -7.56
C GLY A 152 1.24 14.71 -7.44
N PHE A 153 1.84 13.58 -7.83
CA PHE A 153 1.20 12.26 -7.76
C PHE A 153 0.89 11.81 -6.31
N ILE A 154 1.76 12.15 -5.36
CA ILE A 154 1.63 11.70 -3.97
C ILE A 154 0.82 12.71 -3.14
N ASN A 155 -0.38 12.31 -2.74
CA ASN A 155 -1.20 13.01 -1.73
C ASN A 155 -1.47 12.17 -0.46
N SER A 156 -1.01 10.91 -0.42
CA SER A 156 -1.08 10.03 0.75
C SER A 156 0.30 9.42 1.02
N ALA A 157 0.74 9.45 2.28
CA ALA A 157 1.96 8.79 2.73
C ALA A 157 1.68 8.01 4.00
N VAL A 158 1.97 6.71 3.99
CA VAL A 158 1.75 5.82 5.14
C VAL A 158 3.08 5.21 5.57
N ILE A 159 3.45 5.41 6.83
CA ILE A 159 4.60 4.74 7.45
C ILE A 159 4.07 3.52 8.20
N ASN A 160 4.54 2.33 7.83
CA ASN A 160 4.29 1.11 8.60
C ASN A 160 5.55 0.78 9.39
N ASP A 161 5.46 0.80 10.71
CA ASP A 161 6.55 0.47 11.63
C ASP A 161 6.31 -0.94 12.21
N TYR A 162 7.21 -1.87 11.93
CA TYR A 162 7.10 -3.28 12.29
C TYR A 162 8.06 -3.61 13.42
N ARG A 163 7.54 -4.22 14.48
CA ARG A 163 8.36 -4.84 15.53
C ARG A 163 8.84 -6.22 15.06
N PRO A 164 9.90 -6.80 15.66
CA PRO A 164 10.30 -8.17 15.39
C PRO A 164 9.12 -9.15 15.49
N GLY A 165 8.94 -10.02 14.50
CA GLY A 165 7.79 -10.93 14.37
C GLY A 165 6.50 -10.28 13.83
N GLY A 166 6.49 -8.96 13.62
CA GLY A 166 5.40 -8.25 12.98
C GLY A 166 5.21 -8.65 11.52
N CYS A 167 3.97 -8.73 11.08
CA CYS A 167 3.63 -9.07 9.70
C CYS A 167 2.38 -8.33 9.24
N ILE A 168 2.09 -8.48 7.95
CA ILE A 168 0.82 -8.06 7.35
C ILE A 168 0.15 -9.29 6.73
N VAL A 169 -1.14 -9.44 6.99
CA VAL A 169 -1.97 -10.49 6.39
C VAL A 169 -2.14 -10.19 4.90
N SER A 170 -2.36 -11.24 4.10
CA SER A 170 -2.69 -11.14 2.68
C SER A 170 -3.84 -10.15 2.45
N HIS A 171 -3.61 -9.19 1.55
CA HIS A 171 -4.56 -8.16 1.14
C HIS A 171 -4.15 -7.62 -0.23
N ILE A 172 -5.07 -6.87 -0.84
CA ILE A 172 -4.82 -6.05 -2.03
C ILE A 172 -5.07 -4.60 -1.61
N ASP A 173 -4.17 -3.69 -1.98
CA ASP A 173 -4.40 -2.26 -1.73
C ASP A 173 -5.73 -1.81 -2.37
N PRO A 174 -6.65 -1.18 -1.60
CA PRO A 174 -8.02 -0.91 -2.03
C PRO A 174 -8.10 -0.23 -3.41
N VAL A 175 -8.62 -0.97 -4.40
CA VAL A 175 -8.59 -0.54 -5.81
C VAL A 175 -9.45 0.71 -6.06
N HIS A 176 -10.54 0.82 -5.30
CA HIS A 176 -11.43 1.96 -5.36
C HIS A 176 -10.82 3.22 -4.74
N ILE A 177 -9.86 3.08 -3.81
CA ILE A 177 -9.23 4.22 -3.12
C ILE A 177 -7.96 4.67 -3.83
N PHE A 178 -7.01 3.76 -4.09
CA PHE A 178 -5.66 4.13 -4.53
C PHE A 178 -5.48 4.02 -6.03
N ASP A 179 -4.77 4.98 -6.60
CA ASP A 179 -4.24 4.86 -7.96
C ASP A 179 -2.99 3.98 -8.01
N ARG A 180 -2.61 3.59 -9.23
CA ARG A 180 -1.37 2.86 -9.49
C ARG A 180 -0.39 3.79 -10.22
N PRO A 181 0.93 3.64 -10.02
CA PRO A 181 1.56 2.59 -9.19
C PRO A 181 1.46 2.87 -7.68
N ILE A 182 1.45 1.80 -6.89
CA ILE A 182 1.76 1.90 -5.45
C ILE A 182 3.28 1.94 -5.32
N VAL A 183 3.81 2.90 -4.58
CA VAL A 183 5.25 3.06 -4.35
C VAL A 183 5.56 2.85 -2.87
N SER A 184 6.48 1.93 -2.57
CA SER A 184 7.00 1.71 -1.23
C SER A 184 8.51 1.90 -1.19
N VAL A 185 9.02 2.32 -0.03
CA VAL A 185 10.46 2.45 0.24
C VAL A 185 10.76 1.78 1.58
N SER A 186 11.73 0.88 1.61
CA SER A 186 12.10 0.12 2.81
C SER A 186 13.23 0.78 3.59
N PHE A 187 13.14 0.75 4.92
CA PHE A 187 14.12 1.32 5.85
C PHE A 187 14.38 0.35 7.01
N MET A 188 15.38 0.67 7.83
CA MET A 188 15.85 -0.07 9.03
C MET A 188 16.54 -1.40 8.72
N SER A 189 15.84 -2.35 8.10
CA SER A 189 16.34 -3.69 7.86
C SER A 189 15.82 -4.28 6.56
N ASP A 190 16.53 -5.28 6.06
CA ASP A 190 16.08 -6.06 4.91
C ASP A 190 14.87 -6.93 5.28
N SER A 191 14.02 -7.21 4.29
CA SER A 191 12.81 -8.03 4.47
C SER A 191 12.40 -8.71 3.16
N LEU A 192 11.21 -9.31 3.13
CA LEU A 192 10.62 -9.96 1.95
C LEU A 192 9.16 -9.50 1.78
N LEU A 193 8.79 -9.16 0.55
CA LEU A 193 7.40 -8.98 0.14
C LEU A 193 6.92 -10.22 -0.60
N SER A 194 5.91 -10.88 -0.04
CA SER A 194 5.40 -12.15 -0.55
C SER A 194 4.10 -11.96 -1.33
N PHE A 195 4.01 -12.57 -2.51
CA PHE A 195 2.84 -12.55 -3.39
C PHE A 195 2.15 -13.92 -3.44
N GLY A 196 0.82 -13.91 -3.47
CA GLY A 196 0.00 -15.13 -3.57
C GLY A 196 -0.08 -15.96 -2.28
N CYS A 197 0.07 -15.32 -1.12
CA CYS A 197 -0.05 -15.98 0.18
C CYS A 197 -1.51 -16.16 0.61
N LYS A 198 -1.83 -17.35 1.12
CA LYS A 198 -3.05 -17.64 1.88
C LYS A 198 -2.70 -17.74 3.36
N PHE A 199 -3.49 -17.08 4.21
CA PHE A 199 -3.35 -17.15 5.66
C PHE A 199 -4.42 -18.06 6.25
N THR A 200 -4.03 -18.92 7.19
CA THR A 200 -4.96 -19.53 8.13
C THR A 200 -4.70 -18.98 9.52
N PHE A 201 -5.76 -18.82 10.31
CA PHE A 201 -5.70 -18.26 11.65
C PHE A 201 -6.02 -19.37 12.66
N LYS A 202 -5.41 -19.30 13.85
CA LYS A 202 -5.54 -20.26 14.96
C LYS A 202 -4.98 -21.67 14.65
N PRO A 203 -3.64 -21.86 14.59
CA PRO A 203 -2.56 -20.87 14.70
C PRO A 203 -2.32 -20.13 13.37
N ILE A 204 -1.53 -19.06 13.40
CA ILE A 204 -1.14 -18.35 12.16
C ILE A 204 -0.28 -19.31 11.32
N ARG A 205 -0.75 -19.66 10.13
CA ARG A 205 0.06 -20.30 9.10
C ARG A 205 -0.08 -19.53 7.79
N VAL A 206 0.97 -19.57 6.98
CA VAL A 206 1.00 -18.97 5.65
C VAL A 206 1.34 -20.05 4.63
N SER A 207 0.66 -20.04 3.49
CA SER A 207 1.03 -20.90 2.37
C SER A 207 2.39 -20.50 1.82
N LYS A 208 3.02 -21.41 1.06
CA LYS A 208 4.16 -21.03 0.22
C LYS A 208 3.73 -19.89 -0.72
N PRO A 209 4.49 -18.78 -0.78
CA PRO A 209 4.23 -17.72 -1.74
C PRO A 209 4.53 -18.17 -3.16
N ILE A 210 3.87 -17.55 -4.13
CA ILE A 210 4.16 -17.72 -5.55
C ILE A 210 5.48 -17.01 -5.89
N PHE A 211 5.67 -15.85 -5.28
CA PHE A 211 6.89 -15.05 -5.46
C PHE A 211 7.24 -14.33 -4.16
N CYS A 212 8.53 -14.30 -3.83
CA CYS A 212 9.09 -13.46 -2.77
C CYS A 212 10.02 -12.44 -3.41
N LEU A 213 9.73 -11.17 -3.19
CA LEU A 213 10.59 -10.06 -3.59
C LEU A 213 11.44 -9.62 -2.40
N PRO A 214 12.78 -9.73 -2.46
CA PRO A 214 13.67 -9.11 -1.48
C PRO A 214 13.41 -7.61 -1.36
N LEU A 215 13.29 -7.12 -0.13
CA LEU A 215 13.12 -5.71 0.19
C LEU A 215 14.35 -5.23 0.97
N GLU A 216 15.42 -4.89 0.26
CA GLU A 216 16.63 -4.35 0.88
C GLU A 216 16.39 -2.94 1.46
N ARG A 217 17.16 -2.57 2.49
CA ARG A 217 17.17 -1.21 3.02
C ARG A 217 17.52 -0.18 1.92
N GLY A 218 16.68 0.85 1.79
CA GLY A 218 16.80 1.90 0.77
C GLY A 218 16.26 1.52 -0.62
N CYS A 219 15.67 0.33 -0.78
CA CYS A 219 15.03 -0.06 -2.02
C CYS A 219 13.68 0.65 -2.20
N VAL A 220 13.40 1.04 -3.44
CA VAL A 220 12.10 1.54 -3.89
C VAL A 220 11.44 0.44 -4.70
N THR A 221 10.22 0.08 -4.33
CA THR A 221 9.41 -0.91 -5.03
C THR A 221 8.14 -0.26 -5.58
N LEU A 222 7.87 -0.47 -6.85
CA LEU A 222 6.66 -0.03 -7.54
C LEU A 222 5.82 -1.24 -7.89
N LEU A 223 4.56 -1.22 -7.49
CA LEU A 223 3.56 -2.21 -7.83
C LEU A 223 2.51 -1.58 -8.72
N ARG A 224 2.30 -2.15 -9.91
CA ARG A 224 1.27 -1.72 -10.85
C ARG A 224 0.46 -2.91 -11.31
N ARG A 225 -0.76 -2.63 -11.75
CA ARG A 225 -1.53 -3.60 -12.54
C ARG A 225 -0.82 -3.77 -13.88
N VAL A 226 -0.61 -5.01 -14.30
CA VAL A 226 -0.32 -5.31 -15.69
C VAL A 226 -1.66 -5.19 -16.42
N MET A 227 -1.79 -4.17 -17.26
CA MET A 227 -2.90 -4.12 -18.21
C MET A 227 -2.45 -4.91 -19.44
N ASP A 228 -3.34 -5.74 -19.96
CA ASP A 228 -3.21 -6.29 -21.31
C ASP A 228 -3.28 -5.15 -22.35
#